data_AF-A0A815TXP9-F1
#
_entry.id   AF-A0A815TXP9-F1
#
_cell.length_a   1.000
_cell.length_b   1.000
_cell.length_c   1.000
_cell.angle_alpha   90.00
_cell.angle_beta   90.00
_cell.angle_gamma   90.00
#
_symmetry.space_group_name_H-M   'P 1'
#
loop_
_entity.id
_entity.type
_entity.pdbx_description
1 polymer ?
#
loop_
_entity_poly.entity_id
_entity_poly.type
_entity_poly.pdbx_seq_one_letter_code
_entity_poly.pdbx_strand_id
1 'polypeptide(L)'
;MTLTEGIRWIPVGSSSAKAGLPSENKGSDDHLISILVSHCMDGIKNRDETDIDCGGIKCPKCEDTQTCKGDCDCISEICKNNVCIPAESCKDDIKNQDETDSDCGGNKCPKCEDEKICHEDCDCLSRECKNNTCVRKYRTFTFTLYVDSEEKSNEYIVDKASLWLAETKICND
;
A
#
# COMPACT_ATOMS: atom_id res chain seq x y z
N MET A 1 -12.87 -49.29 60.98
CA MET A 1 -14.07 -49.93 60.42
C MET A 1 -14.15 -49.47 58.97
N THR A 2 -13.63 -50.28 58.04
CA THR A 2 -14.44 -51.06 57.04
C THR A 2 -15.01 -50.12 55.97
N LEU A 3 -14.76 -50.22 54.66
CA LEU A 3 -14.54 -51.34 53.72
C LEU A 3 -14.18 -50.68 52.35
N THR A 4 -13.05 -51.03 51.71
CA THR A 4 -12.90 -51.90 50.50
C THR A 4 -13.23 -51.30 49.12
N GLU A 5 -12.22 -51.38 48.24
CA GLU A 5 -12.25 -51.82 46.82
C GLU A 5 -12.99 -50.92 45.81
N GLY A 6 -12.43 -50.53 44.66
CA GLY A 6 -11.54 -51.26 43.77
C GLY A 6 -12.34 -51.61 42.51
N ILE A 7 -12.24 -50.80 41.45
CA ILE A 7 -12.73 -51.19 40.13
C ILE A 7 -11.62 -50.99 39.10
N ARG A 8 -10.94 -52.11 38.89
CA ARG A 8 -10.06 -52.44 37.78
C ARG A 8 -10.93 -53.23 36.79
N TRP A 9 -10.97 -52.84 35.52
CA TRP A 9 -11.43 -53.73 34.44
C TRP A 9 -10.40 -53.71 33.30
N ILE A 10 -9.84 -54.88 33.03
CA ILE A 10 -9.15 -55.30 31.79
C ILE A 10 -9.54 -56.79 31.60
N PRO A 11 -9.42 -57.46 30.43
CA PRO A 11 -9.46 -57.08 29.00
C PRO A 11 -10.42 -58.00 28.18
N VAL A 12 -10.27 -57.96 26.83
CA VAL A 12 -10.63 -58.91 25.74
C VAL A 12 -12.11 -58.96 25.35
N GLY A 13 -12.54 -58.93 24.09
CA GLY A 13 -11.89 -58.98 22.77
C GLY A 13 -12.94 -59.57 21.81
N SER A 14 -13.32 -58.85 20.75
CA SER A 14 -14.10 -59.43 19.64
C SER A 14 -13.90 -58.61 18.37
N SER A 15 -12.96 -59.08 17.57
CA SER A 15 -12.99 -59.18 16.11
C SER A 15 -13.81 -58.15 15.35
N SER A 16 -13.11 -57.27 14.63
CA SER A 16 -13.56 -56.85 13.31
C SER A 16 -12.37 -56.88 12.37
N ALA A 17 -12.16 -58.05 11.79
CA ALA A 17 -11.46 -58.16 10.53
C ALA A 17 -12.18 -57.27 9.52
N LYS A 18 -11.52 -56.23 9.02
CA LYS A 18 -11.91 -55.65 7.74
C LYS A 18 -10.90 -56.12 6.71
N ALA A 19 -11.32 -57.17 6.02
CA ALA A 19 -10.71 -57.70 4.83
C ALA A 19 -10.40 -56.56 3.85
N GLY A 20 -9.28 -56.71 3.14
CA GLY A 20 -8.89 -55.81 2.08
C GLY A 20 -10.00 -55.60 1.07
N LEU A 21 -10.09 -54.37 0.59
CA LEU A 21 -10.65 -54.09 -0.72
C LEU A 21 -9.45 -53.77 -1.63
N PRO A 22 -9.33 -54.47 -2.77
CA PRO A 22 -8.30 -54.18 -3.75
C PRO A 22 -8.55 -52.77 -4.29
N SER A 23 -7.53 -51.91 -4.26
CA SER A 23 -7.56 -50.68 -5.05
C SER A 23 -7.33 -51.10 -6.50
N GLU A 24 -8.41 -51.56 -7.13
CA GLU A 24 -8.47 -51.83 -8.55
C GLU A 24 -8.43 -50.50 -9.30
N ASN A 25 -7.36 -50.36 -10.09
CA ASN A 25 -7.16 -49.45 -11.21
C ASN A 25 -8.38 -48.61 -11.63
N LYS A 26 -8.31 -47.31 -11.36
CA LYS A 26 -8.83 -46.27 -12.26
C LYS A 26 -7.62 -45.43 -12.64
N GLY A 27 -7.13 -45.57 -13.87
CA GLY A 27 -7.57 -44.65 -14.92
C GLY A 27 -6.58 -43.49 -14.93
N SER A 28 -5.55 -43.64 -15.74
CA SER A 28 -4.43 -42.74 -15.98
C SER A 28 -4.85 -41.43 -16.64
N ASP A 29 -5.65 -40.59 -15.96
CA ASP A 29 -6.23 -39.40 -16.59
C ASP A 29 -6.29 -38.17 -15.63
N ASP A 30 -5.70 -38.25 -14.43
CA ASP A 30 -5.73 -37.19 -13.40
C ASP A 30 -4.47 -36.28 -13.38
N HIS A 31 -3.75 -36.19 -14.50
CA HIS A 31 -2.53 -35.38 -14.63
C HIS A 31 -2.78 -33.95 -15.13
N LEU A 32 -3.98 -33.39 -14.88
CA LEU A 32 -4.32 -32.00 -15.26
C LEU A 32 -4.83 -31.14 -14.11
N ILE A 33 -5.02 -31.70 -12.91
CA ILE A 33 -5.51 -30.94 -11.74
C ILE A 33 -4.46 -30.87 -10.60
N SER A 34 -3.50 -31.79 -10.54
CA SER A 34 -2.38 -31.69 -9.58
C SER A 34 -1.24 -30.77 -10.04
N ILE A 35 -1.23 -30.32 -11.30
CA ILE A 35 -0.09 -29.58 -11.90
C ILE A 35 -0.27 -28.04 -11.85
N LEU A 36 -1.50 -27.56 -11.71
CA LEU A 36 -1.80 -26.12 -11.80
C LEU A 36 -1.40 -25.35 -10.54
N VAL A 37 -1.56 -25.96 -9.36
CA VAL A 37 -1.04 -25.42 -8.08
C VAL A 37 0.41 -25.87 -7.84
N SER A 38 0.84 -27.00 -8.43
CA SER A 38 2.16 -27.54 -8.10
C SER A 38 3.30 -26.70 -8.62
N HIS A 39 3.13 -26.00 -9.74
CA HIS A 39 4.24 -25.25 -10.30
C HIS A 39 4.49 -23.94 -9.55
N CYS A 40 3.43 -23.27 -9.10
CA CYS A 40 3.47 -22.02 -8.35
C CYS A 40 4.10 -22.12 -6.95
N MET A 41 4.66 -23.27 -6.56
CA MET A 41 5.33 -23.52 -5.26
C MET A 41 6.39 -24.62 -5.39
N ASP A 42 6.97 -24.81 -6.58
CA ASP A 42 8.00 -25.83 -6.83
C ASP A 42 9.44 -25.31 -6.71
N GLY A 43 9.61 -24.01 -6.43
CA GLY A 43 10.90 -23.38 -6.20
C GLY A 43 11.66 -23.06 -7.49
N ILE A 44 11.04 -23.20 -8.67
CA ILE A 44 11.67 -22.91 -9.95
C ILE A 44 10.78 -22.06 -10.84
N LYS A 45 11.33 -20.95 -11.38
CA LYS A 45 10.60 -20.09 -12.32
C LYS A 45 10.20 -20.84 -13.59
N ASN A 46 8.93 -21.18 -13.74
CA ASN A 46 8.43 -21.95 -14.88
C ASN A 46 7.01 -21.56 -15.33
N ARG A 47 6.60 -22.05 -16.51
CA ARG A 47 5.27 -21.80 -17.12
C ARG A 47 4.89 -20.30 -17.16
N ASP A 48 3.83 -19.89 -16.47
CA ASP A 48 3.27 -18.53 -16.52
C ASP A 48 3.80 -17.60 -15.43
N GLU A 49 4.69 -18.08 -14.56
CA GLU A 49 5.34 -17.29 -13.52
C GLU A 49 6.18 -16.12 -14.07
N THR A 50 6.15 -15.01 -13.34
CA THR A 50 7.00 -13.85 -13.62
C THR A 50 8.19 -13.75 -12.70
N ASP A 51 8.11 -14.32 -11.49
CA ASP A 51 9.25 -14.67 -10.65
C ASP A 51 9.06 -16.07 -10.06
N ILE A 52 10.07 -16.61 -9.37
CA ILE A 52 9.99 -17.96 -8.78
C ILE A 52 8.72 -18.09 -7.92
N ASP A 53 7.84 -19.04 -8.28
CA ASP A 53 6.61 -19.36 -7.56
C ASP A 53 5.56 -18.23 -7.49
N CYS A 54 5.65 -17.21 -8.34
CA CYS A 54 4.70 -16.09 -8.34
C CYS A 54 4.48 -15.42 -9.70
N GLY A 55 3.38 -14.67 -9.79
CA GLY A 55 2.98 -13.90 -10.97
C GLY A 55 2.29 -14.72 -12.04
N GLY A 56 1.89 -14.07 -13.14
CA GLY A 56 1.02 -14.69 -14.11
C GLY A 56 -0.42 -14.79 -13.60
N ILE A 57 -1.27 -15.48 -14.37
CA ILE A 57 -2.72 -15.51 -14.11
C ILE A 57 -3.08 -16.55 -13.03
N LYS A 58 -2.23 -17.58 -12.86
CA LYS A 58 -2.56 -18.78 -12.07
C LYS A 58 -1.81 -18.89 -10.75
N CYS A 59 -0.72 -18.16 -10.57
CA CYS A 59 0.07 -18.19 -9.34
C CYS A 59 -0.26 -17.00 -8.42
N PRO A 60 0.15 -17.07 -7.13
CA PRO A 60 0.06 -15.94 -6.23
C PRO A 60 0.78 -14.71 -6.79
N LYS A 61 0.32 -13.53 -6.42
CA LYS A 61 1.00 -12.28 -6.78
C LYS A 61 2.39 -12.23 -6.12
N CYS A 62 3.35 -11.67 -6.84
CA CYS A 62 4.72 -11.43 -6.41
C CYS A 62 4.80 -10.28 -5.40
N GLU A 63 5.71 -10.42 -4.43
CA GLU A 63 6.07 -9.38 -3.47
C GLU A 63 6.86 -8.25 -4.14
N ASP A 64 7.03 -7.14 -3.42
CA ASP A 64 7.88 -6.04 -3.88
C ASP A 64 9.31 -6.54 -4.15
N THR A 65 10.01 -5.90 -5.07
CA THR A 65 11.33 -6.25 -5.61
C THR A 65 11.41 -7.51 -6.48
N GLN A 66 10.35 -8.31 -6.57
CA GLN A 66 10.29 -9.47 -7.45
C GLN A 66 9.97 -9.09 -8.91
N THR A 67 10.29 -9.97 -9.84
CA THR A 67 10.12 -9.74 -11.28
C THR A 67 8.65 -9.87 -11.71
N CYS A 68 8.19 -8.93 -12.53
CA CYS A 68 6.83 -8.91 -13.08
C CYS A 68 6.83 -8.64 -14.59
N LYS A 69 5.72 -8.96 -15.26
CA LYS A 69 5.46 -8.58 -16.66
C LYS A 69 4.30 -7.59 -16.78
N GLY A 70 3.40 -7.56 -15.80
CA GLY A 70 2.30 -6.59 -15.71
C GLY A 70 1.84 -6.39 -14.28
N ASP A 71 1.03 -5.36 -14.08
CA ASP A 71 0.55 -4.92 -12.76
C ASP A 71 -0.19 -6.03 -11.99
N CYS A 72 -0.92 -6.91 -12.69
CA CYS A 72 -1.61 -8.03 -12.07
C CYS A 72 -0.69 -9.05 -11.39
N ASP A 73 0.60 -9.06 -11.75
CA ASP A 73 1.59 -9.96 -11.17
C ASP A 73 2.00 -9.52 -9.77
N CYS A 74 1.81 -8.24 -9.38
CA CYS A 74 2.34 -7.68 -8.14
C CYS A 74 1.26 -7.55 -7.06
N ILE A 75 1.63 -7.81 -5.80
CA ILE A 75 0.75 -7.56 -4.64
C ILE A 75 0.33 -6.09 -4.60
N SER A 76 1.27 -5.18 -4.88
CA SER A 76 1.06 -3.74 -4.98
C SER A 76 0.20 -3.30 -6.15
N GLU A 77 -0.05 -4.18 -7.12
CA GLU A 77 -0.64 -3.87 -8.42
C GLU A 77 0.18 -2.87 -9.25
N ILE A 78 1.50 -2.80 -9.03
CA ILE A 78 2.39 -1.89 -9.76
C ILE A 78 3.64 -2.65 -10.23
N CYS A 79 3.73 -2.86 -11.54
CA CYS A 79 4.90 -3.42 -12.20
C CYS A 79 5.68 -2.34 -12.95
N LYS A 80 6.83 -1.91 -12.41
CA LYS A 80 7.66 -0.86 -13.02
C LYS A 80 9.04 -1.40 -13.37
N ASN A 81 9.48 -1.19 -14.60
CA ASN A 81 10.76 -1.68 -15.11
C ASN A 81 10.94 -3.21 -14.93
N ASN A 82 9.84 -3.98 -15.08
CA ASN A 82 9.76 -5.43 -14.83
C ASN A 82 10.00 -5.85 -13.37
N VAL A 83 9.82 -4.95 -12.42
CA VAL A 83 9.95 -5.23 -10.98
C VAL A 83 8.70 -4.74 -10.26
N CYS A 84 8.16 -5.56 -9.36
CA CYS A 84 7.09 -5.16 -8.45
C CYS A 84 7.64 -4.11 -7.49
N ILE A 85 6.97 -2.97 -7.38
CA ILE A 85 7.36 -1.92 -6.45
C ILE A 85 6.26 -1.68 -5.43
N PRO A 86 6.58 -1.19 -4.22
CA PRO A 86 5.60 -0.93 -3.19
C PRO A 86 4.48 -0.01 -3.68
N ALA A 87 3.25 -0.33 -3.25
CA ALA A 87 2.09 0.54 -3.48
C ALA A 87 2.18 1.85 -2.68
N GLU A 88 2.90 1.81 -1.55
CA GLU A 88 3.20 2.97 -0.71
C GLU A 88 4.63 3.44 -1.00
N SER A 89 4.75 4.55 -1.74
CA SER A 89 6.05 5.17 -2.03
C SER A 89 6.44 6.27 -1.08
N CYS A 90 5.48 6.79 -0.31
CA CYS A 90 5.54 8.11 0.32
C CYS A 90 6.54 8.28 1.47
N LYS A 91 7.52 7.38 1.62
CA LYS A 91 8.54 7.33 2.68
C LYS A 91 9.82 6.61 2.22
N ASP A 92 10.04 6.46 0.91
CA ASP A 92 11.16 5.71 0.36
C ASP A 92 12.31 6.60 -0.15
N ASP A 93 12.23 7.91 0.09
CA ASP A 93 13.17 8.96 -0.33
C ASP A 93 13.36 9.05 -1.86
N ILE A 94 12.48 8.45 -2.66
CA ILE A 94 12.60 8.39 -4.11
C ILE A 94 11.31 8.88 -4.75
N LYS A 95 11.37 10.02 -5.46
CA LYS A 95 10.24 10.50 -6.29
C LYS A 95 9.77 9.43 -7.27
N ASN A 96 8.63 8.81 -6.97
CA ASN A 96 8.09 7.73 -7.79
C ASN A 96 6.55 7.70 -7.70
N GLN A 97 5.93 6.72 -8.38
CA GLN A 97 4.47 6.51 -8.40
C GLN A 97 3.69 7.82 -8.69
N ASP A 98 2.85 8.27 -7.74
CA ASP A 98 1.96 9.43 -7.87
C ASP A 98 2.57 10.70 -7.24
N GLU A 99 3.83 10.65 -6.81
CA GLU A 99 4.48 11.74 -6.09
C GLU A 99 4.87 12.91 -7.01
N THR A 100 4.62 14.12 -6.54
CA THR A 100 5.05 15.34 -7.23
C THR A 100 6.41 15.84 -6.75
N ASP A 101 6.81 15.51 -5.53
CA ASP A 101 8.19 15.54 -5.03
C ASP A 101 8.46 14.31 -4.17
N SER A 102 9.73 14.00 -3.89
CA SER A 102 10.12 12.78 -3.16
C SER A 102 9.32 12.64 -1.86
N ASP A 103 8.60 11.54 -1.74
CA ASP A 103 7.75 11.17 -0.60
C ASP A 103 6.51 12.07 -0.34
N CYS A 104 6.11 12.91 -1.30
CA CYS A 104 4.96 13.81 -1.11
C CYS A 104 4.21 14.20 -2.39
N GLY A 105 2.99 14.70 -2.19
CA GLY A 105 2.10 15.17 -3.25
C GLY A 105 1.32 14.06 -3.94
N GLY A 106 0.66 14.38 -5.04
CA GLY A 106 -0.30 13.48 -5.67
C GLY A 106 -1.54 13.26 -4.80
N ASN A 107 -2.27 12.20 -5.12
CA ASN A 107 -3.49 11.78 -4.43
C ASN A 107 -3.21 10.79 -3.30
N LYS A 108 -2.13 10.01 -3.41
CA LYS A 108 -1.84 8.90 -2.48
C LYS A 108 -0.89 9.28 -1.34
N CYS A 109 -0.07 10.32 -1.51
CA CYS A 109 0.94 10.70 -0.53
C CYS A 109 0.54 11.92 0.29
N PRO A 110 1.18 12.13 1.47
CA PRO A 110 1.01 13.35 2.23
C PRO A 110 1.37 14.56 1.38
N LYS A 111 0.72 15.69 1.64
CA LYS A 111 1.00 16.93 0.92
C LYS A 111 2.43 17.41 1.20
N CYS A 112 3.06 17.97 0.18
CA CYS A 112 4.39 18.53 0.21
C CYS A 112 4.47 19.83 1.02
N GLU A 113 5.60 20.01 1.70
CA GLU A 113 5.98 21.26 2.37
C GLU A 113 6.30 22.38 1.36
N ASP A 114 6.50 23.60 1.87
CA ASP A 114 6.97 24.72 1.05
C ASP A 114 8.31 24.35 0.36
N GLU A 115 8.56 24.96 -0.81
CA GLU A 115 9.75 24.77 -1.66
C GLU A 115 9.85 23.42 -2.39
N LYS A 116 8.95 22.48 -2.10
CA LYS A 116 8.84 21.20 -2.81
C LYS A 116 8.16 21.34 -4.17
N ILE A 117 8.42 20.39 -5.06
CA ILE A 117 7.83 20.36 -6.40
C ILE A 117 6.34 19.98 -6.30
N CYS A 118 5.51 20.62 -7.12
CA CYS A 118 4.09 20.32 -7.24
C CYS A 118 3.63 20.44 -8.70
N HIS A 119 2.54 19.78 -9.04
CA HIS A 119 1.79 19.93 -10.29
C HIS A 119 0.46 20.64 -10.08
N GLU A 120 -0.16 20.50 -8.91
CA GLU A 120 -1.42 21.09 -8.54
C GLU A 120 -1.43 21.61 -7.10
N ASP A 121 -2.39 22.48 -6.79
CA ASP A 121 -2.51 23.07 -5.46
C ASP A 121 -2.71 22.00 -4.37
N CYS A 122 -3.31 20.86 -4.71
CA CYS A 122 -3.57 19.78 -3.78
C CYS A 122 -2.35 18.99 -3.35
N ASP A 123 -1.26 19.11 -4.12
CA ASP A 123 0.04 18.58 -3.73
C ASP A 123 0.63 19.31 -2.52
N CYS A 124 0.26 20.57 -2.29
CA CYS A 124 0.91 21.43 -1.31
C CYS A 124 0.15 21.51 0.01
N LEU A 125 0.88 21.46 1.13
CA LEU A 125 0.32 21.74 2.46
C LEU A 125 -0.30 23.15 2.53
N SER A 126 0.32 24.11 1.85
CA SER A 126 -0.18 25.48 1.71
C SER A 126 -1.45 25.61 0.85
N ARG A 127 -1.75 24.56 0.06
CA ARG A 127 -2.74 24.55 -1.02
C ARG A 127 -2.47 25.60 -2.11
N GLU A 128 -1.21 25.89 -2.37
CA GLU A 128 -0.80 26.84 -3.41
C GLU A 128 0.46 26.33 -4.11
N CYS A 129 0.28 25.85 -5.33
CA CYS A 129 1.33 25.45 -6.23
C CYS A 129 1.58 26.59 -7.22
N LYS A 130 2.75 27.23 -7.13
CA LYS A 130 3.12 28.37 -7.98
C LYS A 130 4.45 28.10 -8.65
N ASN A 131 4.47 28.20 -9.98
CA ASN A 131 5.64 27.90 -10.80
C ASN A 131 6.21 26.48 -10.52
N ASN A 132 5.33 25.49 -10.35
CA ASN A 132 5.66 24.10 -9.99
C ASN A 132 6.36 23.94 -8.63
N THR A 133 6.18 24.91 -7.72
CA THR A 133 6.74 24.85 -6.38
C THR A 133 5.67 25.20 -5.35
N CYS A 134 5.61 24.43 -4.27
CA CYS A 134 4.76 24.74 -3.14
C CYS A 134 5.24 26.03 -2.48
N VAL A 135 4.35 27.01 -2.38
CA VAL A 135 4.69 28.31 -1.78
C VAL A 135 3.95 28.48 -0.47
N ARG A 136 4.59 29.17 0.48
CA ARG A 136 3.93 29.53 1.74
C ARG A 136 2.72 30.41 1.46
N LYS A 137 1.55 29.97 1.89
CA LYS A 137 0.35 30.80 1.87
C LYS A 137 0.39 31.77 3.04
N TYR A 138 0.87 32.99 2.82
CA TYR A 138 0.78 34.06 3.82
C TYR A 138 -0.71 34.38 4.03
N ARG A 139 -1.28 34.00 5.18
CA ARG A 139 -2.59 34.52 5.57
C ARG A 139 -2.39 35.98 5.95
N THR A 140 -2.79 36.88 5.07
CA THR A 140 -2.88 38.30 5.38
C THR A 140 -3.94 38.48 6.46
N PHE A 141 -3.48 38.65 7.70
CA PHE A 141 -4.34 38.92 8.84
C PHE A 141 -4.50 40.43 8.95
N THR A 142 -5.67 40.94 8.57
CA THR A 142 -5.97 42.36 8.77
C THR A 142 -6.24 42.59 10.24
N PHE A 143 -5.23 43.02 10.99
CA PHE A 143 -5.41 43.54 12.33
C PHE A 143 -5.60 45.05 12.23
N THR A 144 -6.79 45.54 12.55
CA THR A 144 -7.03 46.99 12.70
C THR A 144 -6.36 47.44 13.99
N LEU A 145 -5.15 47.96 13.88
CA LEU A 145 -4.52 48.69 14.98
C LEU A 145 -5.19 50.06 15.09
N TYR A 146 -5.93 50.28 16.18
CA TYR A 146 -6.30 51.61 16.61
C TYR A 146 -5.05 52.25 17.23
N VAL A 147 -4.42 53.17 16.50
CA VAL A 147 -3.36 54.05 17.04
C VAL A 147 -4.05 55.29 17.59
N ASP A 148 -4.05 55.42 18.91
CA ASP A 148 -4.41 56.69 19.55
C ASP A 148 -3.39 57.74 19.10
N SER A 149 -3.92 58.77 18.43
CA SER A 149 -3.19 59.89 17.86
C SER A 149 -2.45 60.64 18.95
N GLU A 150 -1.15 60.43 19.10
CA GLU A 150 -0.16 61.44 19.49
C GLU A 150 1.27 60.84 19.52
N GLU A 151 1.90 60.72 18.35
CA GLU A 151 3.23 61.28 18.04
C GLU A 151 3.81 60.67 16.75
N LYS A 152 4.39 61.56 15.95
CA LYS A 152 4.90 61.31 14.60
C LYS A 152 6.27 60.63 14.65
N SER A 153 6.37 59.38 14.20
CA SER A 153 7.52 58.94 13.39
C SER A 153 7.35 57.52 12.83
N ASN A 154 7.65 57.40 11.54
CA ASN A 154 8.21 56.24 10.85
C ASN A 154 7.25 55.13 10.37
N GLU A 155 6.83 55.33 9.11
CA GLU A 155 6.89 54.36 8.00
C GLU A 155 6.96 52.88 8.39
N TYR A 156 5.79 52.23 8.44
CA TYR A 156 5.69 50.78 8.35
C TYR A 156 5.17 50.41 6.97
N ILE A 157 6.09 49.94 6.11
CA ILE A 157 5.78 49.32 4.83
C ILE A 157 5.06 48.00 5.14
N VAL A 158 3.74 48.00 5.10
CA VAL A 158 2.95 46.77 4.98
C VAL A 158 2.50 46.67 3.53
N ASP A 159 3.28 45.95 2.74
CA ASP A 159 2.98 45.67 1.34
C ASP A 159 1.62 44.97 1.24
N LYS A 160 0.64 45.74 0.75
CA LYS A 160 -0.62 45.35 0.10
C LYS A 160 -1.34 44.13 0.69
N ALA A 161 -2.16 44.38 1.71
CA ALA A 161 -3.13 43.43 2.21
C ALA A 161 -4.41 43.39 1.33
N SER A 162 -4.50 42.38 0.45
CA SER A 162 -5.74 42.01 -0.23
C SER A 162 -6.34 40.76 0.43
N LEU A 163 -7.47 40.94 1.12
CA LEU A 163 -8.27 39.86 1.68
C LEU A 163 -9.21 39.34 0.58
N TRP A 164 -8.81 38.30 -0.13
CA TRP A 164 -9.75 37.49 -0.91
C TRP A 164 -10.04 36.24 -0.10
N LEU A 165 -11.32 35.90 0.07
CA LEU A 165 -11.73 34.54 0.39
C LEU A 165 -11.11 33.66 -0.70
N ALA A 166 -9.93 33.12 -0.44
CA ALA A 166 -9.40 32.07 -1.28
C ALA A 166 -10.42 30.94 -1.11
N GLU A 167 -11.27 30.78 -2.13
CA GLU A 167 -11.99 29.56 -2.39
C GLU A 167 -11.01 28.45 -2.05
N THR A 168 -11.25 27.75 -0.95
CA THR A 168 -10.40 26.61 -0.60
C THR A 168 -10.63 25.66 -1.74
N LYS A 169 -9.70 25.60 -2.71
CA LYS A 169 -9.73 24.56 -3.73
C LYS A 169 -9.85 23.25 -2.97
N ILE A 170 -11.00 22.62 -3.18
CA ILE A 170 -11.36 21.41 -2.47
C ILE A 170 -10.54 20.33 -3.16
N CYS A 171 -9.52 19.85 -2.46
CA CYS A 171 -8.87 18.60 -2.80
C CYS A 171 -9.84 17.51 -2.37
N ASN A 172 -10.27 16.69 -3.31
CA ASN A 172 -11.00 15.48 -2.97
C ASN A 172 -9.92 14.43 -2.62
N ASP A 173 -9.87 14.07 -1.34
CA ASP A 173 -9.09 12.92 -0.87
C ASP A 173 -9.81 11.61 -1.25
#